data_AF-A0A504J4S0-F1
#
_entry.id   AF-A0A504J4S0-F1
#
_cell.length_a   1.000
_cell.length_b   1.000
_cell.length_c   1.000
_cell.angle_alpha   90.00
_cell.angle_beta   90.00
_cell.angle_gamma   90.00
#
_symmetry.space_group_name_H-M   'P 1'
#
loop_
_entity.id
_entity.type
_entity.pdbx_description
1 polymer ?
#
loop_
_entity_poly.entity_id
_entity_poly.type
_entity_poly.pdbx_seq_one_letter_code
_entity_poly.pdbx_strand_id
1 'polypeptide(L)' 'MKNMGIEDTLLEYHKATGKDWKYHIKYVDTMPDFAIQIREVCINKSYIKFYEQMDNETKESVIYWMIDTNS' A
#
# COMPACT_ATOMS: atom_id res chain seq x y z
N MET A 1 7.21 -5.84 -22.34
CA MET A 1 6.68 -5.16 -21.14
C MET A 1 7.13 -5.95 -19.93
N LYS A 2 7.71 -5.30 -18.93
CA LYS A 2 8.09 -5.97 -17.68
C LYS A 2 6.81 -6.15 -16.86
N ASN A 3 6.50 -7.38 -16.45
CA ASN A 3 5.41 -7.60 -15.51
C ASN A 3 5.81 -6.93 -14.19
N MET A 4 5.12 -5.86 -13.81
CA MET A 4 5.34 -5.18 -12.53
C MET A 4 4.54 -5.90 -11.45
N GLY A 5 5.17 -6.11 -10.29
CA GLY A 5 4.46 -6.56 -9.11
C GLY A 5 3.50 -5.48 -8.60
N ILE A 6 2.63 -5.87 -7.68
CA ILE A 6 1.74 -4.92 -7.01
C ILE A 6 2.50 -3.84 -6.25
N GLU A 7 3.63 -4.22 -5.66
CA GLU A 7 4.54 -3.34 -4.93
C GLU A 7 5.20 -2.32 -5.86
N ASP A 8 5.70 -2.76 -7.01
CA ASP A 8 6.27 -1.88 -8.03
C ASP A 8 5.23 -0.87 -8.53
N THR A 9 4.02 -1.34 -8.81
CA THR A 9 2.92 -0.51 -9.34
C THR A 9 2.50 0.57 -8.33
N LEU A 10 2.36 0.19 -7.06
CA LEU A 10 2.07 1.13 -5.98
C LEU A 10 3.20 2.15 -5.80
N LEU A 11 4.45 1.69 -5.84
CA LEU A 11 5.60 2.58 -5.66
C LEU A 11 5.69 3.59 -6.79
N GLU A 12 5.46 3.18 -8.03
CA GLU A 12 5.40 4.08 -9.19
C GLU A 12 4.23 5.06 -9.09
N TYR A 13 3.04 4.59 -8.71
CA TYR A 13 1.88 5.46 -8.49
C TYR A 13 2.18 6.55 -7.45
N HIS A 14 2.76 6.18 -6.31
CA HIS A 14 3.11 7.14 -5.26
C HIS A 14 4.30 8.03 -5.62
N LYS A 15 5.27 7.56 -6.40
CA LYS A 15 6.30 8.44 -6.97
C LYS A 15 5.71 9.47 -7.95
N ALA A 16 4.72 9.08 -8.73
CA ALA A 16 4.10 9.96 -9.73
C ALA A 16 3.08 10.94 -9.14
N THR A 17 2.38 10.56 -8.07
CA THR A 17 1.26 11.32 -7.48
C THR A 17 1.53 11.86 -6.07
N GLY A 18 2.57 11.35 -5.42
CA GLY A 18 2.91 11.67 -4.04
C GLY A 18 3.63 13.01 -3.89
N LYS A 19 3.81 13.40 -2.63
CA LYS A 19 4.72 14.47 -2.21
C LYS A 19 6.15 13.90 -2.26
N ASP A 20 7.20 14.74 -2.24
CA ASP A 20 8.63 14.35 -2.18
C ASP A 20 9.00 13.61 -0.87
N TRP A 21 8.29 12.53 -0.57
CA TRP A 21 8.32 11.76 0.64
C TRP A 21 8.94 10.40 0.33
N LYS A 22 9.55 9.78 1.35
CA LYS A 22 10.04 8.41 1.19
C LYS A 22 8.88 7.44 1.40
N TYR A 23 8.65 6.58 0.42
CA TYR A 23 7.61 5.57 0.47
C TYR A 23 8.23 4.19 0.68
N HIS A 24 7.67 3.44 1.63
CA HIS A 24 7.98 2.03 1.87
C HIS A 24 6.72 1.21 1.69
N ILE A 25 6.81 0.07 1.01
CA ILE A 25 5.68 -0.84 0.83
C ILE A 25 5.98 -2.12 1.58
N LYS A 26 5.02 -2.62 2.36
CA LYS A 26 5.16 -3.82 3.17
C LYS A 26 3.92 -4.68 3.07
N TYR A 27 4.10 -5.95 2.69
CA TYR A 27 3.07 -6.96 2.89
C TYR A 27 2.91 -7.27 4.38
N VAL A 28 1.67 -7.44 4.85
CA VAL A 28 1.37 -7.88 6.22
C VAL A 28 0.25 -8.91 6.22
N ASP A 29 0.34 -9.89 7.12
CA ASP A 29 -0.72 -10.88 7.34
C ASP A 29 -1.85 -10.35 8.23
N THR A 30 -1.56 -9.35 9.06
CA THR A 30 -2.53 -8.70 9.95
C THR A 30 -2.31 -7.20 9.91
N MET A 31 -3.39 -6.43 9.76
CA MET A 31 -3.27 -4.98 9.60
C MET A 31 -2.99 -4.29 10.93
N PRO A 32 -2.07 -3.31 10.95
CA PRO A 32 -1.84 -2.51 12.12
C PRO A 32 -3.02 -1.56 12.37
N ASP A 33 -3.50 -1.53 13.62
CA ASP A 33 -4.64 -0.70 14.05
C ASP A 33 -4.41 0.82 13.87
N PHE A 34 -3.16 1.24 13.74
CA PHE A 34 -2.77 2.64 13.59
C PHE A 34 -2.74 3.11 12.13
N ALA A 35 -2.81 2.20 11.14
CA ALA A 35 -2.75 2.58 9.73
C ALA A 35 -4.16 2.83 9.18
N ILE A 36 -4.27 3.82 8.30
CA ILE A 36 -5.55 4.24 7.73
C ILE A 36 -5.75 3.54 6.39
N GLN A 37 -6.90 2.91 6.16
CA GLN A 37 -7.20 2.32 4.86
C GLN A 37 -7.29 3.41 3.80
N ILE A 38 -6.47 3.31 2.75
CA ILE A 38 -6.41 4.29 1.67
C ILE A 38 -7.02 3.78 0.36
N ARG A 39 -7.05 2.46 0.15
CA ARG A 39 -7.58 1.84 -1.06
C ARG A 39 -7.93 0.37 -0.84
N GLU A 40 -8.85 -0.12 -1.65
CA GLU A 40 -9.17 -1.53 -1.79
C GLU A 40 -9.35 -1.87 -3.28
N VAL A 41 -8.87 -3.03 -3.70
CA VAL A 41 -9.02 -3.54 -5.06
C VAL A 41 -9.48 -4.98 -5.01
N CYS A 42 -10.56 -5.31 -5.72
CA CYS A 42 -11.05 -6.67 -5.86
C CYS A 42 -10.47 -7.31 -7.14
N ILE A 43 -9.79 -8.44 -7.00
CA ILE A 43 -9.25 -9.23 -8.10
C ILE A 43 -9.66 -10.69 -7.91
N ASN A 44 -10.43 -11.24 -8.84
CA ASN A 44 -10.86 -12.65 -8.80
C ASN A 44 -11.49 -13.07 -7.45
N LYS A 45 -12.31 -12.20 -6.86
CA LYS A 45 -12.95 -12.37 -5.52
C LYS A 45 -12.00 -12.27 -4.32
N SER A 46 -10.71 -12.07 -4.54
CA SER A 46 -9.77 -11.69 -3.48
C SER A 46 -9.74 -10.18 -3.34
N TYR A 47 -9.75 -9.68 -2.12
CA TYR A 47 -9.68 -8.25 -1.85
C TYR A 47 -8.27 -7.89 -1.41
N ILE A 48 -7.63 -6.99 -2.14
CA ILE A 48 -6.35 -6.43 -1.74
C ILE A 48 -6.61 -5.09 -1.08
N LYS A 49 -6.28 -4.99 0.20
CA LYS A 49 -6.49 -3.78 1.00
C LYS A 49 -5.16 -3.09 1.25
N PHE A 50 -5.16 -1.78 1.11
CA PHE A 50 -3.99 -0.92 1.28
C PHE A 50 -4.23 0.07 2.40
N TYR A 51 -3.25 0.22 3.28
CA TYR A 51 -3.29 1.09 4.44
C TYR A 51 -2.03 1.93 4.48
N GLU A 52 -2.15 3.17 4.92
CA GLU A 52 -1.03 4.10 4.98
C GLU A 52 -0.80 4.57 6.43
N GLN A 53 0.47 4.58 6.83
CA GLN A 53 0.96 5.29 8.00
C GLN A 53 1.88 6.39 7.51
N MET A 54 1.55 7.63 7.87
CA MET A 54 2.33 8.82 7.50
C MET A 54 3.08 9.35 8.71
N ASP A 55 4.36 9.65 8.54
CA ASP A 55 5.17 10.42 9.49
C ASP A 55 5.51 11.78 8.88
N ASN A 56 4.89 12.82 9.45
CA ASN A 56 5.05 14.20 8.99
C ASN A 56 6.40 14.83 9.38
N GLU A 57 7.05 14.33 10.42
CA GLU A 57 8.35 14.83 10.89
C GLU A 57 9.46 14.35 9.97
N THR A 58 9.47 13.04 9.68
CA THR A 58 10.48 12.40 8.83
C THR A 58 10.17 12.47 7.33
N LYS A 59 8.95 12.88 6.95
CA LYS A 59 8.42 12.85 5.57
C LYS A 59 8.49 11.45 4.98
N GLU A 60 8.14 10.46 5.79
CA GLU A 60 8.09 9.06 5.41
C GLU A 60 6.65 8.56 5.42
N SER A 61 6.34 7.66 4.51
CA SER A 61 5.07 6.97 4.45
C SER A 61 5.32 5.47 4.28
N VAL A 62 4.63 4.68 5.09
CA VAL A 62 4.62 3.22 4.98
C VAL A 62 3.24 2.78 4.50
N ILE A 63 3.20 2.16 3.33
CA ILE A 63 2.01 1.55 2.76
C ILE A 63 2.04 0.06 3.08
N TYR A 64 1.13 -0.35 3.94
CA TYR A 64 0.87 -1.74 4.26
C TYR A 64 -0.15 -2.29 3.27
N TRP A 65 0.05 -3.53 2.82
CA TRP A 65 -0.93 -4.22 2.00
C TRP A 65 -1.16 -5.66 2.47
N MET A 66 -2.39 -6.12 2.36
CA MET A 66 -2.76 -7.51 2.65
C MET A 66 -3.75 -8.02 1.61
N ILE A 67 -3.86 -9.33 1.52
CA ILE A 67 -4.94 -10.01 0.81
C ILE A 67 -5.96 -10.44 1.87
N ASP A 68 -7.13 -9.84 1.84
CA ASP A 68 -8.27 -10.31 2.60
C ASP A 68 -8.92 -11.46 1.83
N THR A 69 -8.73 -12.66 2.36
CA THR A 69 -9.28 -13.91 1.82
C THR A 69 -10.64 -14.27 2.44
N ASN A 70 -11.19 -13.43 3.32
CA ASN A 70 -12.52 -13.66 3.86
C ASN A 70 -13.58 -13.26 2.83
N SER A 71 -13.99 -14.26 2.03
CA SER A 71 -15.23 -14.29 1.24
C SER A 71 -16.40 -14.79 2.08
#